data_AF-A0A5B7E5U8-F1
#
_entry.id   AF-A0A5B7E5U8-F1
#
_cell.length_a   1.000
_cell.length_b   1.000
_cell.length_c   1.000
_cell.angle_alpha   90.00
_cell.angle_beta   90.00
_cell.angle_gamma   90.00
#
_symmetry.space_group_name_H-M   'P 1'
#
loop_
_entity.id
_entity.type
_entity.pdbx_description
1 polymer ?
#
loop_
_entity_poly.entity_id
_entity_poly.type
_entity_poly.pdbx_seq_one_letter_code
_entity_poly.pdbx_strand_id
1 'polypeptide(L)'
;MGTGVAAQACLFPLTWLQIRQLWSQAGGSVTPILLSVDGNQKEALDFAQVVGLPAVFHNNPAPPGSNIRINEHIKFSIFQAFKHFSSADKVIVLEDDLILAPDFIRYFHQTAPLLDADDTIFCINAYNYNSFTPFAMDTSRLYREDILPAYGWMVNRRWAQEILPLWPKHSHAVDWDWYLRGMIQSSSGRDIVTPEVSRTKHDGNGGVHVTGWEQGGYFDRRALNSNPQAVVNISYLTSEVYERFLQQELSTATLLQITTHPCVKQYIPQTKVGSFLIYYYGQTEKDDLLSYFTLVGCFGGYEKGRMEHHHLMHTIGYYGNAVYLVACPGSAYCTVKAEDYPRLVYTASLKDVEQTRHHIDDIMQHVHVPNIKRRVPPFEPLEEFAMENYIFINTTFTYREITS
;
A
#
# COMPACT_ATOMS: atom_id res chain seq x y z
N MET A 1 16.81 38.40 6.65
CA MET A 1 16.69 37.66 5.38
C MET A 1 17.82 36.65 5.33
N GLY A 2 17.56 35.43 5.78
CA GLY A 2 18.46 34.29 5.65
C GLY A 2 17.59 33.14 5.15
N THR A 3 17.79 32.76 3.90
CA THR A 3 17.16 31.60 3.28
C THR A 3 17.72 30.36 3.97
N GLY A 4 17.02 29.87 4.98
CA GLY A 4 17.27 28.56 5.56
C GLY A 4 16.95 27.51 4.50
N VAL A 5 17.98 26.96 3.87
CA VAL A 5 17.90 25.65 3.25
C VAL A 5 17.45 24.72 4.36
N ALA A 6 16.21 24.24 4.30
CA ALA A 6 15.76 23.19 5.19
C ALA A 6 16.76 22.03 5.03
N ALA A 7 17.55 21.77 6.07
CA ALA A 7 18.39 20.59 6.12
C ALA A 7 17.46 19.39 5.91
N GLN A 8 17.62 18.72 4.78
CA GLN A 8 17.00 17.43 4.53
C GLN A 8 17.50 16.52 5.65
N ALA A 9 16.63 16.23 6.63
CA ALA A 9 17.01 15.40 7.77
C ALA A 9 17.52 14.05 7.25
N CYS A 10 18.69 13.62 7.73
CA CYS A 10 19.36 12.39 7.32
C CYS A 10 18.46 11.18 7.60
N LEU A 11 17.81 10.59 6.60
CA LEU A 11 17.00 9.36 6.80
C LEU A 11 17.85 8.09 7.02
N PHE A 12 19.19 8.20 7.10
CA PHE A 12 20.10 7.06 7.32
C PHE A 12 19.79 6.17 8.53
N PRO A 13 19.27 6.66 9.68
CA PRO A 13 18.87 5.78 10.78
C PRO A 13 17.74 4.83 10.39
N LEU A 14 16.77 5.29 9.60
CA LEU A 14 15.69 4.44 9.06
C LEU A 14 16.25 3.47 8.01
N THR A 15 17.10 3.95 7.10
CA THR A 15 17.79 3.08 6.14
C THR A 15 18.62 2.00 6.86
N TRP A 16 19.32 2.36 7.94
CA TRP A 16 20.09 1.43 8.77
C TRP A 16 19.20 0.42 9.49
N LEU A 17 18.09 0.87 10.07
CA LEU A 17 17.08 0.00 10.66
C LEU A 17 16.58 -1.02 9.64
N GLN A 18 16.21 -0.57 8.44
CA GLN A 18 15.73 -1.41 7.36
C GLN A 18 16.77 -2.45 6.92
N ILE A 19 18.03 -2.03 6.75
CA ILE A 19 19.15 -2.95 6.42
C ILE A 19 19.32 -4.01 7.51
N ARG A 20 19.28 -3.63 8.79
CA ARG A 20 19.36 -4.57 9.91
C ARG A 20 18.17 -5.54 9.93
N GLN A 21 16.97 -5.06 9.64
CA GLN A 21 15.78 -5.91 9.52
C GLN A 21 15.97 -6.93 8.40
N LEU A 22 16.47 -6.53 7.23
CA LEU A 22 16.79 -7.46 6.13
C LEU A 22 17.82 -8.50 6.56
N TRP A 23 18.98 -8.08 7.07
CA TRP A 23 20.06 -9.00 7.45
C TRP A 23 19.69 -9.96 8.57
N SER A 24 18.76 -9.58 9.46
CA SER A 24 18.30 -10.46 10.54
C SER A 24 17.39 -11.61 10.06
N GLN A 25 16.86 -11.53 8.83
CA GLN A 25 15.95 -12.53 8.28
C GLN A 25 16.69 -13.71 7.64
N ALA A 26 16.03 -14.85 7.56
CA ALA A 26 16.56 -16.02 6.88
C ALA A 26 16.87 -15.69 5.40
N GLY A 27 18.11 -15.93 4.98
CA GLY A 27 18.61 -15.57 3.65
C GLY A 27 19.07 -14.12 3.50
N GLY A 28 18.77 -13.24 4.45
CA GLY A 28 19.04 -11.81 4.34
C GLY A 28 20.51 -11.43 4.28
N SER A 29 21.39 -12.13 5.01
CA SER A 29 22.83 -11.88 4.99
C SER A 29 23.50 -12.20 3.64
N VAL A 30 22.83 -12.97 2.77
CA VAL A 30 23.32 -13.33 1.44
C VAL A 30 22.50 -12.69 0.32
N THR A 31 21.43 -11.96 0.64
CA THR A 31 20.66 -11.17 -0.32
C THR A 31 21.45 -9.91 -0.68
N PRO A 32 21.84 -9.71 -1.94
CA PRO A 32 22.54 -8.50 -2.35
C PRO A 32 21.66 -7.26 -2.17
N ILE A 33 22.23 -6.20 -1.60
CA ILE A 33 21.57 -4.90 -1.40
C ILE A 33 22.35 -3.84 -2.18
N LEU A 34 21.65 -2.99 -2.92
CA LEU A 34 22.21 -1.81 -3.59
C LEU A 34 21.56 -0.56 -3.01
N LEU A 35 22.37 0.35 -2.48
CA LEU A 35 21.89 1.67 -2.05
C LEU A 35 21.84 2.60 -3.26
N SER A 36 20.65 3.06 -3.65
CA SER A 36 20.48 4.08 -4.69
C SER A 36 20.16 5.41 -4.04
N VAL A 37 20.96 6.43 -4.34
CA VAL A 37 20.91 7.73 -3.63
C VAL A 37 20.62 8.84 -4.63
N ASP A 38 19.63 9.67 -4.34
CA ASP A 38 19.26 10.83 -5.16
C ASP A 38 20.10 12.07 -4.80
N GLY A 39 21.15 12.32 -5.59
CA GLY A 39 22.13 13.38 -5.37
C GLY A 39 23.45 12.90 -4.77
N ASN A 40 24.46 13.77 -4.79
CA ASN A 40 25.83 13.45 -4.36
C ASN A 40 26.06 13.91 -2.91
N GLN A 41 25.54 13.15 -1.96
CA GLN A 41 25.66 13.43 -0.53
C GLN A 41 26.87 12.68 0.05
N LYS A 42 27.80 13.40 0.69
CA LYS A 42 29.00 12.79 1.27
C LYS A 42 28.64 11.83 2.40
N GLU A 43 27.63 12.18 3.19
CA GLU A 43 27.12 11.38 4.30
C GLU A 43 26.59 10.02 3.82
N ALA A 44 25.87 9.98 2.68
CA ALA A 44 25.39 8.74 2.09
C ALA A 44 26.55 7.85 1.61
N LEU A 45 27.60 8.46 1.05
CA LEU A 45 28.81 7.74 0.65
C LEU A 45 29.54 7.16 1.86
N ASP A 46 29.75 7.97 2.90
CA ASP A 46 30.39 7.53 4.14
C ASP A 46 29.58 6.41 4.80
N PHE A 47 28.24 6.54 4.84
CA PHE A 47 27.34 5.50 5.35
C PHE A 47 27.48 4.19 4.56
N ALA A 48 27.41 4.23 3.23
CA ALA A 48 27.56 3.05 2.39
C ALA A 48 28.92 2.36 2.61
N GLN A 49 29.99 3.12 2.78
CA GLN A 49 31.33 2.60 3.06
C GLN A 49 31.42 1.94 4.44
N VAL A 50 30.86 2.57 5.47
CA VAL A 50 30.86 2.03 6.85
C VAL A 50 30.05 0.73 6.93
N VAL A 51 28.90 0.69 6.26
CA VAL A 51 28.02 -0.49 6.25
C VAL A 51 28.54 -1.58 5.29
N GLY A 52 29.37 -1.21 4.32
CA GLY A 52 29.93 -2.14 3.34
C GLY A 52 28.96 -2.49 2.21
N LEU A 53 28.09 -1.56 1.81
CA LEU A 53 27.13 -1.73 0.72
C LEU A 53 27.59 -1.06 -0.57
N PRO A 54 27.34 -1.67 -1.75
CA PRO A 54 27.48 -0.95 -3.00
C PRO A 54 26.45 0.18 -3.03
N ALA A 55 26.87 1.35 -3.53
CA ALA A 55 26.01 2.51 -3.68
C ALA A 55 26.15 3.13 -5.07
N VAL A 56 25.04 3.62 -5.61
CA VAL A 56 24.97 4.39 -6.85
C VAL A 56 24.33 5.75 -6.57
N PHE A 57 24.92 6.79 -7.14
CA PHE A 57 24.50 8.18 -6.91
C PHE A 57 23.89 8.73 -8.19
N HIS A 58 22.64 9.17 -8.10
CA HIS A 58 21.92 9.77 -9.20
C HIS A 58 22.17 11.28 -9.22
N ASN A 59 22.92 11.77 -10.20
CA ASN A 59 23.04 13.21 -10.43
C ASN A 59 21.77 13.75 -11.12
N ASN A 60 20.69 13.83 -10.34
CA ASN A 60 19.35 14.11 -10.82
C ASN A 60 19.17 15.60 -11.11
N PRO A 61 18.96 16.01 -12.38
CA PRO A 61 18.81 17.42 -12.73
C PRO A 61 17.43 17.98 -12.36
N ALA A 62 16.48 17.13 -11.98
CA ALA A 62 15.13 17.56 -11.67
C ALA A 62 15.07 18.38 -10.37
N PRO A 63 14.15 19.37 -10.27
CA PRO A 63 14.01 20.22 -9.11
C PRO A 63 13.77 19.42 -7.81
N PRO A 64 14.46 19.75 -6.70
CA PRO A 64 14.17 19.17 -5.38
C PRO A 64 12.67 19.29 -5.03
N GLY A 65 12.11 18.22 -4.46
CA GLY A 65 10.70 18.16 -4.05
C GLY A 65 9.68 18.02 -5.20
N SER A 66 10.12 17.93 -6.45
CA SER A 66 9.22 17.66 -7.59
C SER A 66 8.99 16.16 -7.78
N ASN A 67 7.78 15.79 -8.19
CA ASN A 67 7.44 14.40 -8.51
C ASN A 67 8.30 13.86 -9.67
N ILE A 68 8.73 14.73 -10.59
CA ILE A 68 9.67 14.40 -11.69
C ILE A 68 10.98 13.84 -11.12
N ARG A 69 11.49 14.43 -10.03
CA ARG A 69 12.75 14.02 -9.42
C ARG A 69 12.67 12.61 -8.84
N ILE A 70 11.60 12.32 -8.10
CA ILE A 70 11.34 10.97 -7.56
C ILE A 70 11.17 9.98 -8.72
N ASN A 71 10.40 10.36 -9.71
CA ASN A 71 10.09 9.55 -10.89
C ASN A 71 11.36 9.10 -11.65
N GLU A 72 12.27 10.04 -11.94
CA GLU A 72 13.57 9.74 -12.57
C GLU A 72 14.47 8.90 -11.64
N HIS A 73 14.40 9.10 -10.32
CA HIS A 73 15.20 8.33 -9.37
C HIS A 73 14.77 6.86 -9.28
N ILE A 74 13.46 6.57 -9.25
CA ILE A 74 12.97 5.18 -9.24
C ILE A 74 13.41 4.45 -10.52
N LYS A 75 13.27 5.10 -11.68
CA LYS A 75 13.77 4.58 -12.96
C LYS A 75 15.26 4.25 -12.91
N PHE A 76 16.06 5.20 -12.41
CA PHE A 76 17.50 5.04 -12.27
C PHE A 76 17.83 3.86 -11.35
N SER A 77 17.17 3.75 -10.19
CA SER A 77 17.39 2.69 -9.20
C SER A 77 17.15 1.30 -9.78
N ILE A 78 16.03 1.08 -10.47
CA ILE A 78 15.72 -0.21 -11.10
C ILE A 78 16.74 -0.55 -12.18
N PHE A 79 17.08 0.42 -13.04
CA PHE A 79 18.08 0.23 -14.08
C PHE A 79 19.45 -0.13 -13.49
N GLN A 80 19.91 0.58 -12.47
CA GLN A 80 21.20 0.32 -11.84
C GLN A 80 21.23 -1.02 -11.10
N ALA A 81 20.14 -1.43 -10.46
CA ALA A 81 20.06 -2.72 -9.80
C ALA A 81 20.30 -3.88 -10.79
N PHE A 82 19.61 -3.90 -11.93
CA PHE A 82 19.80 -4.93 -12.96
C PHE A 82 21.14 -4.84 -13.69
N LYS A 83 21.73 -3.64 -13.77
CA LYS A 83 23.06 -3.44 -14.34
C LYS A 83 24.16 -3.93 -13.40
N HIS A 84 24.06 -3.62 -12.10
CA HIS A 84 25.05 -3.97 -11.09
C HIS A 84 25.00 -5.47 -10.76
N PHE A 85 23.80 -6.02 -10.61
CA PHE A 85 23.58 -7.44 -10.42
C PHE A 85 23.06 -8.06 -11.72
N SER A 86 23.95 -8.25 -12.69
CA SER A 86 23.60 -8.72 -14.04
C SER A 86 22.97 -10.12 -14.09
N SER A 87 23.21 -10.95 -13.08
CA SER A 87 22.61 -12.29 -12.93
C SER A 87 21.27 -12.30 -12.17
N ALA A 88 20.83 -11.15 -11.62
CA ALA A 88 19.56 -11.09 -10.89
C ALA A 88 18.39 -11.04 -11.88
N ASP A 89 17.45 -11.97 -11.77
CA ASP A 89 16.24 -11.97 -12.62
C ASP A 89 15.11 -11.14 -12.03
N LYS A 90 15.21 -10.75 -10.75
CA LYS A 90 14.20 -10.00 -10.01
C LYS A 90 14.88 -8.99 -9.09
N VAL A 91 14.22 -7.86 -8.86
CA VAL A 91 14.67 -6.81 -7.93
C VAL A 91 13.49 -6.44 -7.04
N ILE A 92 13.76 -6.29 -5.75
CA ILE A 92 12.84 -5.70 -4.77
C ILE A 92 13.21 -4.22 -4.62
N VAL A 93 12.24 -3.34 -4.83
CA VAL A 93 12.39 -1.89 -4.64
C VAL A 93 11.82 -1.54 -3.27
N LEU A 94 12.63 -0.89 -2.44
CA LEU A 94 12.28 -0.40 -1.10
C LEU A 94 12.54 1.09 -1.01
N GLU A 95 11.57 1.82 -0.45
CA GLU A 95 11.74 3.21 -0.01
C GLU A 95 12.44 3.23 1.36
N ASP A 96 13.10 4.34 1.70
CA ASP A 96 13.97 4.46 2.87
C ASP A 96 13.23 4.62 4.21
N ASP A 97 11.91 4.83 4.17
CA ASP A 97 11.03 5.06 5.32
C ASP A 97 10.09 3.87 5.62
N LEU A 98 10.46 2.66 5.21
CA LEU A 98 9.68 1.45 5.44
C LEU A 98 10.22 0.59 6.59
N ILE A 99 9.32 0.19 7.49
CA ILE A 99 9.53 -0.88 8.47
C ILE A 99 9.13 -2.21 7.83
N LEU A 100 10.01 -3.21 7.93
CA LEU A 100 9.78 -4.53 7.33
C LEU A 100 9.21 -5.54 8.32
N ALA A 101 8.29 -6.38 7.87
CA ALA A 101 7.85 -7.57 8.59
C ALA A 101 9.00 -8.59 8.72
N PRO A 102 8.99 -9.45 9.75
CA PRO A 102 10.08 -10.39 9.99
C PRO A 102 10.09 -11.58 9.00
N ASP A 103 9.06 -11.73 8.17
CA ASP A 103 9.01 -12.69 7.06
C ASP A 103 9.19 -12.02 5.68
N PHE A 104 9.57 -10.75 5.58
CA PHE A 104 9.63 -9.99 4.33
C PHE A 104 10.40 -10.69 3.20
N ILE A 105 11.62 -11.18 3.47
CA ILE A 105 12.42 -11.93 2.49
C ILE A 105 11.75 -13.25 2.15
N ARG A 106 11.22 -13.95 3.16
CA ARG A 106 10.50 -15.22 3.00
C ARG A 106 9.22 -15.06 2.17
N TYR A 107 8.51 -13.94 2.29
CA TYR A 107 7.33 -13.61 1.50
C TYR A 107 7.71 -13.51 0.03
N PHE A 108 8.71 -12.69 -0.32
CA PHE A 108 9.16 -12.56 -1.70
C PHE A 108 9.74 -13.85 -2.28
N HIS A 109 10.44 -14.66 -1.49
CA HIS A 109 10.89 -15.98 -1.95
C HIS A 109 9.72 -16.92 -2.30
N GLN A 110 8.65 -16.92 -1.50
CA GLN A 110 7.48 -17.76 -1.76
C GLN A 110 6.69 -17.29 -2.98
N THR A 111 6.62 -15.98 -3.23
CA THR A 111 5.82 -15.42 -4.33
C THR A 111 6.61 -15.20 -5.63
N ALA A 112 7.95 -15.21 -5.58
CA ALA A 112 8.80 -15.04 -6.76
C ALA A 112 8.45 -15.96 -7.95
N PRO A 113 8.14 -17.26 -7.76
CA PRO A 113 7.77 -18.13 -8.88
C PRO A 113 6.54 -17.65 -9.68
N LEU A 114 5.66 -16.84 -9.10
CA LEU A 114 4.49 -16.30 -9.80
C LEU A 114 4.90 -15.39 -10.96
N LEU A 115 5.95 -14.57 -10.80
CA LEU A 115 6.46 -13.69 -11.85
C LEU A 115 7.13 -14.44 -13.01
N ASP A 116 7.44 -15.72 -12.81
CA ASP A 116 7.98 -16.60 -13.85
C ASP A 116 6.88 -17.43 -14.52
N ALA A 117 5.85 -17.80 -13.75
CA ALA A 117 4.77 -18.68 -14.18
C ALA A 117 3.64 -17.96 -14.92
N ASP A 118 3.43 -16.66 -14.66
CA ASP A 118 2.29 -15.93 -15.21
C ASP A 118 2.65 -14.50 -15.64
N ASP A 119 2.61 -14.28 -16.96
CA ASP A 119 2.94 -13.00 -17.57
C ASP A 119 1.85 -11.92 -17.40
N THR A 120 0.69 -12.31 -16.86
CA THR A 120 -0.36 -11.37 -16.47
C THR A 120 -0.13 -10.75 -15.08
N ILE A 121 0.98 -11.09 -14.41
CA ILE A 121 1.39 -10.47 -13.14
C ILE A 121 2.52 -9.47 -13.42
N PHE A 122 2.28 -8.20 -13.08
CA PHE A 122 3.27 -7.14 -13.23
C PHE A 122 4.34 -7.18 -12.14
N CYS A 123 3.91 -7.16 -10.87
CA CYS A 123 4.80 -7.19 -9.72
C CYS A 123 4.14 -7.87 -8.53
N ILE A 124 4.95 -8.18 -7.52
CA ILE A 124 4.47 -8.60 -6.21
C ILE A 124 4.65 -7.41 -5.26
N ASN A 125 3.57 -6.92 -4.64
CA ASN A 125 3.62 -5.85 -3.65
C ASN A 125 3.69 -6.44 -2.23
N ALA A 126 4.36 -5.76 -1.31
CA ALA A 126 4.40 -6.12 0.11
C ALA A 126 3.38 -5.33 0.94
N TYR A 127 2.83 -4.24 0.40
CA TYR A 127 1.88 -3.38 1.10
C TYR A 127 0.45 -3.57 0.58
N ASN A 128 -0.53 -3.46 1.46
CA ASN A 128 -1.95 -3.43 1.13
C ASN A 128 -2.62 -2.27 1.90
N TYR A 129 -3.29 -1.37 1.18
CA TYR A 129 -4.00 -0.22 1.72
C TYR A 129 -5.25 -0.64 2.52
N ASN A 130 -5.85 -1.80 2.28
CA ASN A 130 -6.94 -2.35 3.08
C ASN A 130 -6.48 -3.26 4.25
N SER A 131 -5.17 -3.40 4.49
CA SER A 131 -4.61 -4.17 5.60
C SER A 131 -4.79 -3.46 6.96
N PHE A 132 -6.00 -3.18 7.43
CA PHE A 132 -6.23 -2.49 8.71
C PHE A 132 -6.33 -3.47 9.89
N THR A 133 -5.78 -3.10 11.04
CA THR A 133 -6.05 -3.78 12.32
C THR A 133 -7.38 -3.29 12.90
N PRO A 134 -8.24 -4.18 13.46
CA PRO A 134 -8.08 -5.62 13.64
C PRO A 134 -8.69 -6.48 12.50
N PHE A 135 -8.95 -5.89 11.33
CA PHE A 135 -9.76 -6.52 10.29
C PHE A 135 -8.97 -7.52 9.42
N ALA A 136 -7.79 -7.13 8.95
CA ALA A 136 -6.87 -7.97 8.20
C ALA A 136 -6.10 -8.89 9.16
N MET A 137 -6.23 -10.21 8.96
CA MET A 137 -5.69 -11.21 9.90
C MET A 137 -5.07 -12.42 9.21
N ASP A 138 -5.47 -12.75 7.98
CA ASP A 138 -4.99 -13.94 7.28
C ASP A 138 -3.62 -13.67 6.63
N THR A 139 -2.56 -14.01 7.35
CA THR A 139 -1.18 -13.87 6.86
C THR A 139 -0.86 -14.76 5.64
N SER A 140 -1.71 -15.75 5.32
CA SER A 140 -1.50 -16.66 4.18
C SER A 140 -2.20 -16.20 2.89
N ARG A 141 -3.20 -15.31 3.02
CA ARG A 141 -4.06 -14.87 1.94
C ARG A 141 -3.38 -13.80 1.08
N LEU A 142 -3.45 -13.99 -0.23
CA LEU A 142 -3.00 -13.05 -1.25
C LEU A 142 -4.14 -12.71 -2.23
N TYR A 143 -4.05 -11.55 -2.86
CA TYR A 143 -4.99 -11.04 -3.84
C TYR A 143 -4.26 -10.71 -5.14
N ARG A 144 -4.97 -10.81 -6.26
CA ARG A 144 -4.60 -10.13 -7.52
C ARG A 144 -5.46 -8.90 -7.64
N GLU A 145 -4.84 -7.75 -7.83
CA GLU A 145 -5.50 -6.47 -7.77
C GLU A 145 -4.92 -5.50 -8.81
N ASP A 146 -5.81 -4.65 -9.29
CA ASP A 146 -5.52 -3.41 -9.96
C ASP A 146 -5.23 -2.33 -8.90
N ILE A 147 -3.94 -2.09 -8.69
CA ILE A 147 -3.38 -1.21 -7.66
C ILE A 147 -2.11 -0.53 -8.20
N LEU A 148 -1.61 0.43 -7.46
CA LEU A 148 -0.28 1.01 -7.61
C LEU A 148 0.79 0.08 -6.99
N PRO A 149 1.95 -0.12 -7.63
CA PRO A 149 3.13 -0.64 -6.92
C PRO A 149 3.55 0.38 -5.85
N ALA A 150 3.65 -0.04 -4.59
CA ALA A 150 3.85 0.90 -3.48
C ALA A 150 4.55 0.24 -2.29
N TYR A 151 5.40 1.02 -1.60
CA TYR A 151 5.95 0.70 -0.28
C TYR A 151 6.56 -0.70 -0.16
N GLY A 152 7.37 -1.11 -1.14
CA GLY A 152 8.02 -2.42 -1.18
C GLY A 152 7.42 -3.37 -2.20
N TRP A 153 8.09 -3.53 -3.34
CA TRP A 153 7.57 -4.37 -4.43
C TRP A 153 8.67 -5.04 -5.25
N MET A 154 8.38 -6.22 -5.78
CA MET A 154 9.30 -7.03 -6.56
C MET A 154 8.86 -7.11 -8.03
N VAL A 155 9.79 -6.79 -8.94
CA VAL A 155 9.59 -6.87 -10.39
C VAL A 155 10.65 -7.76 -11.03
N ASN A 156 10.29 -8.46 -12.11
CA ASN A 156 11.24 -9.26 -12.88
C ASN A 156 11.98 -8.40 -13.93
N ARG A 157 13.14 -8.88 -14.39
CA ARG A 157 14.00 -8.19 -15.37
C ARG A 157 13.28 -7.94 -16.70
N ARG A 158 12.46 -8.89 -17.14
CA ARG A 158 11.71 -8.83 -18.40
C ARG A 158 10.79 -7.61 -18.41
N TRP A 159 10.01 -7.42 -17.35
CA TRP A 159 9.11 -6.29 -17.20
C TRP A 159 9.85 -4.99 -17.00
N ALA A 160 10.91 -4.97 -16.19
CA ALA A 160 11.75 -3.78 -16.08
C ALA A 160 12.29 -3.33 -17.45
N GLN A 161 12.72 -4.26 -18.31
CA GLN A 161 13.20 -3.95 -19.65
C GLN A 161 12.11 -3.43 -20.60
N GLU A 162 10.85 -3.87 -20.44
CA GLU A 162 9.70 -3.36 -21.20
C GLU A 162 9.33 -1.93 -20.76
N ILE A 163 9.31 -1.67 -19.46
CA ILE A 163 8.73 -0.44 -18.90
C ILE A 163 9.74 0.72 -18.80
N LEU A 164 11.03 0.44 -18.58
CA LEU A 164 12.05 1.49 -18.41
C LEU A 164 12.20 2.40 -19.65
N PRO A 165 12.12 1.90 -20.90
CA PRO A 165 12.11 2.75 -22.10
C PRO A 165 10.84 3.60 -22.24
N LEU A 166 9.71 3.12 -21.70
CA LEU A 166 8.41 3.78 -21.77
C LEU A 166 8.15 4.72 -20.58
N TRP A 167 9.04 4.74 -19.60
CA TRP A 167 8.96 5.57 -18.41
C TRP A 167 8.78 7.07 -18.75
N PRO A 168 8.07 7.87 -17.93
CA PRO A 168 7.77 9.26 -18.25
C PRO A 168 9.03 10.05 -18.60
N LYS A 169 8.94 10.89 -19.63
CA LYS A 169 10.00 11.84 -19.94
C LYS A 169 10.01 12.93 -18.87
N HIS A 170 11.19 13.41 -18.50
CA HIS A 170 11.44 14.55 -17.61
C HIS A 170 10.50 15.77 -17.79
N SER A 171 9.94 16.01 -18.98
CA SER A 171 9.00 17.10 -19.25
C SER A 171 7.57 16.87 -18.72
N HIS A 172 7.25 15.70 -18.15
CA HIS A 172 5.92 15.35 -17.67
C HIS A 172 5.92 15.19 -16.15
N ALA A 173 5.28 16.13 -15.45
CA ALA A 173 5.05 16.03 -14.01
C ALA A 173 3.92 15.01 -13.77
N VAL A 174 4.32 13.77 -13.50
CA VAL A 174 3.41 12.67 -13.14
C VAL A 174 4.05 11.83 -12.05
N ASP A 175 3.23 11.32 -11.15
CA ASP A 175 3.64 10.33 -10.17
C ASP A 175 3.95 9.01 -10.87
N TRP A 176 5.10 8.43 -10.53
CA TRP A 176 5.65 7.28 -11.24
C TRP A 176 4.74 6.05 -11.12
N ASP A 177 4.15 5.87 -9.95
CA ASP A 177 3.24 4.77 -9.60
C ASP A 177 1.92 4.87 -10.37
N TRP A 178 1.30 6.05 -10.43
CA TRP A 178 0.11 6.32 -11.23
C TRP A 178 0.37 6.13 -12.71
N TYR A 179 1.53 6.57 -13.19
CA TYR A 179 1.93 6.35 -14.58
C TYR A 179 2.08 4.86 -14.88
N LEU A 180 2.75 4.11 -14.00
CA LEU A 180 2.90 2.66 -14.14
C LEU A 180 1.55 1.96 -14.16
N ARG A 181 0.64 2.27 -13.24
CA ARG A 181 -0.71 1.70 -13.23
C ARG A 181 -1.43 1.96 -14.55
N GLY A 182 -1.43 3.22 -15.01
CA GLY A 182 -2.05 3.57 -16.29
C GLY A 182 -1.47 2.81 -17.47
N MET A 183 -0.14 2.62 -17.50
CA MET A 183 0.53 1.80 -18.50
C MET A 183 0.14 0.32 -18.41
N ILE A 184 0.18 -0.26 -17.21
CA ILE A 184 -0.09 -1.69 -16.98
C ILE A 184 -1.53 -2.03 -17.38
N GLN A 185 -2.48 -1.20 -16.97
CA GLN A 185 -3.90 -1.33 -17.35
C GLN A 185 -4.10 -1.19 -18.85
N SER A 186 -3.60 -0.09 -19.44
CA SER A 186 -3.90 0.27 -20.83
C SER A 186 -3.19 -0.60 -21.87
N SER A 187 -2.01 -1.15 -21.53
CA SER A 187 -1.19 -1.91 -22.48
C SER A 187 -1.32 -3.42 -22.35
N SER A 188 -1.74 -3.93 -21.17
CA SER A 188 -1.55 -5.35 -20.88
C SER A 188 -2.57 -6.00 -19.93
N GLY A 189 -3.42 -5.24 -19.24
CA GLY A 189 -4.40 -5.78 -18.28
C GLY A 189 -3.76 -6.69 -17.23
N ARG A 190 -2.55 -6.35 -16.76
CA ARG A 190 -1.83 -7.15 -15.75
C ARG A 190 -2.23 -6.72 -14.35
N ASP A 191 -2.21 -7.68 -13.43
CA ASP A 191 -2.50 -7.45 -12.02
C ASP A 191 -1.21 -7.33 -11.21
N ILE A 192 -1.34 -6.81 -10.00
CA ILE A 192 -0.33 -6.87 -8.96
C ILE A 192 -0.81 -7.84 -7.88
N VAL A 193 0.11 -8.66 -7.36
CA VAL A 193 -0.20 -9.55 -6.24
C VAL A 193 0.08 -8.84 -4.93
N THR A 194 -0.90 -8.76 -4.04
CA THR A 194 -0.78 -8.13 -2.71
C THR A 194 -1.13 -9.13 -1.59
N PRO A 195 -0.59 -8.99 -0.38
CA PRO A 195 -1.01 -9.80 0.76
C PRO A 195 -2.21 -9.17 1.47
N GLU A 196 -3.05 -9.96 2.16
CA GLU A 196 -4.08 -9.38 3.04
C GLU A 196 -3.45 -8.62 4.21
N VAL A 197 -2.43 -9.21 4.84
CA VAL A 197 -1.66 -8.58 5.91
C VAL A 197 -0.36 -8.02 5.32
N SER A 198 -0.12 -6.72 5.41
CA SER A 198 1.10 -6.11 4.84
C SER A 198 2.39 -6.69 5.43
N ARG A 199 3.43 -6.73 4.60
CA ARG A 199 4.83 -7.08 4.95
C ARG A 199 5.75 -5.87 5.04
N THR A 200 5.20 -4.69 4.77
CA THR A 200 5.83 -3.39 5.01
C THR A 200 4.86 -2.48 5.72
N LYS A 201 5.41 -1.53 6.47
CA LYS A 201 4.68 -0.44 7.09
C LYS A 201 5.43 0.86 6.79
N HIS A 202 4.71 1.86 6.29
CA HIS A 202 5.24 3.20 6.09
C HIS A 202 5.45 3.89 7.44
N ASP A 203 6.62 4.49 7.65
CA ASP A 203 7.01 5.28 8.84
C ASP A 203 7.59 6.65 8.44
N GLY A 204 7.09 7.22 7.34
CA GLY A 204 7.45 8.55 6.86
C GLY A 204 6.69 9.66 7.59
N ASN A 205 7.13 10.04 8.80
CA ASN A 205 6.60 11.16 9.58
C ASN A 205 6.99 12.56 9.01
N GLY A 206 6.84 12.76 7.69
CA GLY A 206 7.14 14.01 6.98
C GLY A 206 7.71 13.86 5.56
N GLY A 207 7.07 13.03 4.72
CA GLY A 207 7.44 12.84 3.30
C GLY A 207 6.85 13.90 2.35
N VAL A 208 7.06 13.74 1.04
CA VAL A 208 6.54 14.68 0.02
C VAL A 208 5.00 14.69 -0.04
N HIS A 209 4.37 13.54 0.27
CA HIS A 209 2.92 13.37 0.15
C HIS A 209 2.20 12.93 1.44
N VAL A 210 2.91 12.57 2.50
CA VAL A 210 2.31 12.07 3.75
C VAL A 210 2.60 13.03 4.90
N THR A 211 1.53 13.58 5.47
CA THR A 211 1.59 14.39 6.69
C THR A 211 1.58 13.52 7.95
N GLY A 212 2.07 14.05 9.09
CA GLY A 212 2.05 13.30 10.37
C GLY A 212 0.64 12.91 10.86
N TRP A 213 -0.40 13.64 10.43
CA TRP A 213 -1.80 13.27 10.72
C TRP A 213 -2.25 12.07 9.89
N GLU A 214 -1.91 12.04 8.60
CA GLU A 214 -2.22 10.90 7.75
C GLU A 214 -1.44 9.66 8.20
N GLN A 215 -0.19 9.82 8.62
CA GLN A 215 0.60 8.75 9.21
C GLN A 215 -0.11 8.14 10.43
N GLY A 216 -0.43 8.94 11.44
CA GLY A 216 -1.05 8.44 12.68
C GLY A 216 -2.50 7.96 12.50
N GLY A 217 -3.28 8.64 11.66
CA GLY A 217 -4.69 8.30 11.45
C GLY A 217 -4.92 7.07 10.57
N TYR A 218 -4.02 6.81 9.61
CA TYR A 218 -4.24 5.79 8.57
C TYR A 218 -3.11 4.76 8.46
N PHE A 219 -1.87 5.22 8.21
CA PHE A 219 -0.74 4.30 7.98
C PHE A 219 -0.36 3.51 9.23
N ASP A 220 -0.45 4.12 10.41
CA ASP A 220 -0.12 3.45 11.67
C ASP A 220 -1.05 2.30 12.04
N ARG A 221 -2.27 2.33 11.52
CA ARG A 221 -3.30 1.31 11.73
C ARG A 221 -3.19 0.14 10.77
N ARG A 222 -2.24 0.18 9.84
CA ARG A 222 -1.97 -0.94 8.94
C ARG A 222 -1.39 -2.11 9.74
N ALA A 223 -2.04 -3.26 9.66
CA ALA A 223 -1.52 -4.52 10.16
C ALA A 223 -0.20 -4.83 9.47
N LEU A 224 0.81 -5.13 10.28
CA LEU A 224 2.10 -5.62 9.84
C LEU A 224 2.23 -7.06 10.34
N ASN A 225 2.58 -7.99 9.45
CA ASN A 225 2.79 -9.36 9.88
C ASN A 225 3.89 -9.43 10.94
N SER A 226 3.66 -10.21 12.00
CA SER A 226 4.60 -10.43 13.10
C SER A 226 5.15 -11.87 13.14
N ASN A 227 4.62 -12.77 12.30
CA ASN A 227 5.06 -14.16 12.26
C ASN A 227 6.21 -14.36 11.26
N PRO A 228 7.47 -14.59 11.69
CA PRO A 228 8.61 -14.80 10.80
C PRO A 228 8.51 -16.06 9.92
N GLN A 229 7.64 -16.99 10.27
CA GLN A 229 7.45 -18.28 9.60
C GLN A 229 6.14 -18.34 8.80
N ALA A 230 5.50 -17.20 8.54
CA ALA A 230 4.26 -17.17 7.76
C ALA A 230 4.44 -17.87 6.41
N VAL A 231 3.42 -18.65 6.02
CA VAL A 231 3.36 -19.38 4.76
C VAL A 231 2.22 -18.78 3.95
N VAL A 232 2.52 -18.36 2.72
CA VAL A 232 1.52 -17.80 1.81
C VAL A 232 1.03 -18.86 0.84
N ASN A 233 -0.26 -18.83 0.52
CA ASN A 233 -0.83 -19.73 -0.46
C ASN A 233 -0.79 -19.08 -1.85
N ILE A 234 0.12 -19.56 -2.70
CA ILE A 234 0.30 -19.05 -4.07
C ILE A 234 -0.46 -19.87 -5.13
N SER A 235 -1.02 -21.02 -4.75
CA SER A 235 -1.49 -22.05 -5.69
C SER A 235 -2.65 -21.61 -6.60
N TYR A 236 -3.35 -20.55 -6.22
CA TYR A 236 -4.52 -20.04 -6.92
C TYR A 236 -4.29 -18.72 -7.66
N LEU A 237 -3.04 -18.22 -7.70
CA LEU A 237 -2.76 -16.84 -8.15
C LEU A 237 -2.36 -16.71 -9.62
N THR A 238 -2.31 -17.79 -10.40
CA THR A 238 -2.24 -17.65 -11.87
C THR A 238 -3.61 -17.24 -12.41
N SER A 239 -3.68 -16.36 -13.41
CA SER A 239 -4.90 -15.69 -13.88
C SER A 239 -6.12 -16.63 -14.02
N GLU A 240 -6.02 -17.70 -14.81
CA GLU A 240 -7.14 -18.64 -15.01
C GLU A 240 -7.56 -19.40 -13.73
N VAL A 241 -6.62 -19.65 -12.82
CA VAL A 241 -6.91 -20.32 -11.56
C VAL A 241 -7.53 -19.33 -10.58
N TYR A 242 -7.10 -18.07 -10.60
CA TYR A 242 -7.64 -17.01 -9.76
C TYR A 242 -9.10 -16.71 -10.09
N GLU A 243 -9.46 -16.65 -11.37
CA GLU A 243 -10.85 -16.49 -11.80
C GLU A 243 -11.75 -17.65 -11.33
N ARG A 244 -11.27 -18.89 -11.43
CA ARG A 244 -12.02 -20.07 -10.93
C ARG A 244 -12.14 -20.05 -9.41
N PHE A 245 -11.08 -19.66 -8.72
CA PHE A 245 -11.09 -19.49 -7.27
C PHE A 245 -12.13 -18.44 -6.84
N LEU A 246 -12.15 -17.26 -7.47
CA LEU A 246 -13.14 -16.23 -7.19
C LEU A 246 -14.56 -16.68 -7.49
N GLN A 247 -14.80 -17.35 -8.61
CA GLN A 247 -16.13 -17.91 -8.92
C GLN A 247 -16.62 -18.86 -7.82
N GLN A 248 -15.74 -19.75 -7.34
CA GLN A 248 -16.07 -20.67 -6.25
C GLN A 248 -16.35 -19.93 -4.94
N GLU A 249 -15.48 -18.99 -4.55
CA GLU A 249 -15.65 -18.17 -3.35
C GLU A 249 -16.96 -17.38 -3.38
N LEU A 250 -17.25 -16.68 -4.48
CA LEU A 250 -18.46 -15.88 -4.63
C LEU A 250 -19.74 -16.75 -4.64
N SER A 251 -19.68 -17.95 -5.23
CA SER A 251 -20.83 -18.88 -5.26
C SER A 251 -21.17 -19.47 -3.89
N THR A 252 -20.20 -19.53 -2.97
CA THR A 252 -20.36 -20.10 -1.63
C THR A 252 -20.44 -19.04 -0.54
N ALA A 253 -20.12 -17.78 -0.86
CA ALA A 253 -20.21 -16.65 0.06
C ALA A 253 -21.66 -16.39 0.50
N THR A 254 -21.81 -15.99 1.75
CA THR A 254 -23.11 -15.57 2.29
C THR A 254 -23.47 -14.19 1.74
N LEU A 255 -24.53 -14.13 0.91
CA LEU A 255 -25.04 -12.87 0.39
C LEU A 255 -25.65 -12.03 1.52
N LEU A 256 -25.13 -10.80 1.69
CA LEU A 256 -25.61 -9.83 2.64
C LEU A 256 -26.40 -8.73 1.94
N GLN A 257 -27.68 -8.61 2.31
CA GLN A 257 -28.54 -7.51 1.88
C GLN A 257 -28.46 -6.38 2.90
N ILE A 258 -27.92 -5.23 2.50
CA ILE A 258 -27.79 -4.06 3.36
C ILE A 258 -29.13 -3.32 3.40
N THR A 259 -30.00 -3.73 4.33
CA THR A 259 -31.36 -3.18 4.49
C THR A 259 -31.43 -1.97 5.44
N THR A 260 -30.41 -1.83 6.29
CA THR A 260 -30.21 -0.72 7.22
C THR A 260 -28.79 -0.19 7.08
N HIS A 261 -28.51 1.02 7.56
CA HIS A 261 -27.19 1.65 7.50
C HIS A 261 -26.05 0.67 7.88
N PRO A 262 -24.98 0.54 7.07
CA PRO A 262 -23.95 -0.48 7.25
C PRO A 262 -23.17 -0.35 8.58
N CYS A 263 -22.97 0.86 9.09
CA CYS A 263 -22.29 1.10 10.37
C CYS A 263 -23.17 0.84 11.61
N VAL A 264 -24.50 0.67 11.46
CA VAL A 264 -25.43 0.57 12.61
C VAL A 264 -25.73 -0.88 12.95
N LYS A 265 -25.96 -1.70 11.93
CA LYS A 265 -26.29 -3.11 12.11
C LYS A 265 -25.01 -3.93 11.96
N GLN A 266 -24.80 -4.86 12.89
CA GLN A 266 -23.75 -5.85 12.74
C GLN A 266 -24.18 -6.91 11.71
N TYR A 267 -23.69 -6.78 10.49
CA TYR A 267 -23.96 -7.74 9.41
C TYR A 267 -23.05 -8.96 9.44
N ILE A 268 -21.82 -8.80 9.94
CA ILE A 268 -20.77 -9.82 9.92
C ILE A 268 -20.32 -10.09 11.37
N PRO A 269 -20.24 -11.35 11.81
CA PRO A 269 -19.67 -11.70 13.11
C PRO A 269 -18.20 -11.29 13.21
N GLN A 270 -17.76 -10.83 14.39
CA GLN A 270 -16.35 -10.53 14.67
C GLN A 270 -15.55 -11.80 15.03
N THR A 271 -15.88 -12.91 14.37
CA THR A 271 -15.22 -14.20 14.49
C THR A 271 -15.18 -14.84 13.11
N LYS A 272 -14.14 -15.64 12.83
CA LYS A 272 -14.01 -16.34 11.55
C LYS A 272 -15.13 -17.38 11.40
N VAL A 273 -16.04 -17.13 10.48
CA VAL A 273 -17.15 -18.02 10.12
C VAL A 273 -17.21 -18.34 8.62
N GLY A 274 -16.66 -17.47 7.75
CA GLY A 274 -16.63 -17.73 6.32
C GLY A 274 -16.44 -16.48 5.47
N SER A 275 -17.00 -16.53 4.26
CA SER A 275 -16.93 -15.45 3.28
C SER A 275 -18.31 -14.80 3.07
N PHE A 276 -18.32 -13.49 2.83
CA PHE A 276 -19.52 -12.69 2.67
C PHE A 276 -19.48 -11.91 1.36
N LEU A 277 -20.64 -11.71 0.75
CA LEU A 277 -20.80 -11.00 -0.52
C LEU A 277 -21.80 -9.85 -0.35
N ILE A 278 -21.39 -8.65 -0.74
CA ILE A 278 -22.25 -7.46 -0.80
C ILE A 278 -22.19 -6.91 -2.22
N TYR A 279 -23.36 -6.77 -2.86
CA TYR A 279 -23.46 -6.02 -4.11
C TYR A 279 -23.73 -4.55 -3.80
N TYR A 280 -23.04 -3.65 -4.50
CA TYR A 280 -23.25 -2.20 -4.38
C TYR A 280 -23.33 -1.55 -5.76
N TYR A 281 -23.98 -0.40 -5.85
CA TYR A 281 -24.10 0.30 -7.11
C TYR A 281 -22.78 0.96 -7.49
N GLY A 282 -22.25 0.60 -8.67
CA GLY A 282 -21.02 1.16 -9.20
C GLY A 282 -20.82 0.75 -10.66
N GLN A 283 -20.55 1.72 -11.53
CA GLN A 283 -20.36 1.50 -12.97
C GLN A 283 -18.90 1.53 -13.40
N THR A 284 -18.09 2.35 -12.73
CA THR A 284 -16.66 2.54 -13.00
C THR A 284 -15.90 2.59 -11.69
N GLU A 285 -14.59 2.81 -11.72
CA GLU A 285 -13.79 3.12 -10.52
C GLU A 285 -14.26 4.40 -9.81
N LYS A 286 -14.93 5.31 -10.52
CA LYS A 286 -15.56 6.47 -9.92
C LYS A 286 -16.78 6.03 -9.12
N ASP A 287 -16.80 6.34 -7.83
CA ASP A 287 -17.89 6.03 -6.91
C ASP A 287 -18.78 7.26 -6.69
N ASP A 288 -19.49 7.69 -7.74
CA ASP A 288 -20.27 8.94 -7.72
C ASP A 288 -21.34 8.99 -6.61
N LEU A 289 -21.88 7.83 -6.25
CA LEU A 289 -22.88 7.71 -5.18
C LEU A 289 -22.26 7.39 -3.82
N LEU A 290 -20.93 7.31 -3.72
CA LEU A 290 -20.19 6.98 -2.50
C LEU A 290 -20.63 5.63 -1.87
N SER A 291 -21.16 4.71 -2.68
CA SER A 291 -21.71 3.45 -2.17
C SER A 291 -20.61 2.51 -1.71
N TYR A 292 -19.49 2.46 -2.44
CA TYR A 292 -18.30 1.76 -1.98
C TYR A 292 -17.75 2.42 -0.72
N PHE A 293 -17.53 3.74 -0.74
CA PHE A 293 -16.92 4.46 0.38
C PHE A 293 -17.72 4.35 1.67
N THR A 294 -19.06 4.36 1.57
CA THR A 294 -19.93 4.10 2.72
C THR A 294 -19.74 2.69 3.27
N LEU A 295 -19.66 1.66 2.40
CA LEU A 295 -19.45 0.29 2.86
C LEU A 295 -18.07 0.13 3.52
N VAL A 296 -16.98 0.53 2.86
CA VAL A 296 -15.63 0.35 3.43
C VAL A 296 -15.43 1.18 4.70
N GLY A 297 -16.02 2.38 4.79
CA GLY A 297 -15.97 3.18 6.02
C GLY A 297 -16.61 2.49 7.23
N CYS A 298 -17.65 1.67 6.99
CA CYS A 298 -18.31 0.91 8.05
C CYS A 298 -17.69 -0.47 8.32
N PHE A 299 -17.07 -1.09 7.30
CA PHE A 299 -16.41 -2.39 7.41
C PHE A 299 -14.90 -2.29 7.65
N GLY A 300 -14.38 -1.10 7.92
CA GLY A 300 -12.99 -0.92 8.36
C GLY A 300 -11.93 -0.99 7.27
N GLY A 301 -12.32 -0.72 6.02
CA GLY A 301 -11.42 -0.61 4.87
C GLY A 301 -10.89 0.81 4.66
N TYR A 302 -10.17 1.02 3.56
CA TYR A 302 -9.59 2.32 3.20
C TYR A 302 -10.61 3.19 2.47
N GLU A 303 -11.19 4.15 3.19
CA GLU A 303 -12.26 5.02 2.71
C GLU A 303 -11.77 6.28 1.97
N LYS A 304 -10.46 6.42 1.78
CA LYS A 304 -9.85 7.52 1.01
C LYS A 304 -9.43 7.14 -0.41
N GLY A 305 -9.47 5.84 -0.74
CA GLY A 305 -9.10 5.33 -2.05
C GLY A 305 -9.95 4.12 -2.44
N ARG A 306 -10.28 4.02 -3.73
CA ARG A 306 -11.01 2.88 -4.31
C ARG A 306 -10.13 2.03 -5.24
N MET A 307 -8.82 2.21 -5.13
CA MET A 307 -7.83 1.31 -5.72
C MET A 307 -7.91 -0.06 -5.03
N GLU A 308 -7.17 -1.08 -5.49
CA GLU A 308 -7.21 -2.46 -4.92
C GLU A 308 -8.48 -3.23 -5.25
N HIS A 309 -8.88 -3.17 -6.52
CA HIS A 309 -9.97 -3.99 -7.02
C HIS A 309 -9.48 -5.00 -8.04
N HIS A 310 -10.20 -6.09 -8.17
CA HIS A 310 -10.08 -7.01 -9.29
C HIS A 310 -11.38 -6.92 -10.08
N HIS A 311 -11.34 -6.33 -11.29
CA HIS A 311 -12.52 -6.09 -12.13
C HIS A 311 -13.71 -5.44 -11.37
N LEU A 312 -13.45 -4.35 -10.63
CA LEU A 312 -14.39 -3.61 -9.77
C LEU A 312 -15.02 -4.44 -8.63
N MET A 313 -14.39 -5.54 -8.24
CA MET A 313 -14.63 -6.20 -6.96
C MET A 313 -13.49 -5.90 -5.99
N HIS A 314 -13.82 -5.46 -4.78
CA HIS A 314 -12.87 -5.28 -3.69
C HIS A 314 -12.98 -6.42 -2.70
N THR A 315 -11.85 -6.85 -2.16
CA THR A 315 -11.83 -7.82 -1.06
C THR A 315 -11.25 -7.15 0.18
N ILE A 316 -11.99 -7.19 1.29
CA ILE A 316 -11.49 -6.72 2.59
C ILE A 316 -11.54 -7.85 3.60
N GLY A 317 -10.50 -7.97 4.42
CA GLY A 317 -10.53 -8.84 5.59
C GLY A 317 -11.42 -8.23 6.67
N TYR A 318 -12.15 -9.05 7.43
CA TYR A 318 -12.98 -8.61 8.55
C TYR A 318 -12.99 -9.64 9.68
N TYR A 319 -12.12 -9.47 10.68
CA TYR A 319 -11.96 -10.39 11.83
C TYR A 319 -11.74 -11.86 11.39
N GLY A 320 -10.94 -12.04 10.33
CA GLY A 320 -10.63 -13.35 9.74
C GLY A 320 -11.68 -13.88 8.74
N ASN A 321 -12.74 -13.12 8.46
CA ASN A 321 -13.67 -13.37 7.36
C ASN A 321 -13.22 -12.63 6.09
N ALA A 322 -13.56 -13.15 4.92
CA ALA A 322 -13.42 -12.43 3.66
C ALA A 322 -14.73 -11.71 3.32
N VAL A 323 -14.66 -10.44 2.92
CA VAL A 323 -15.82 -9.67 2.47
C VAL A 323 -15.56 -9.20 1.05
N TYR A 324 -16.38 -9.71 0.13
CA TYR A 324 -16.35 -9.35 -1.28
C TYR A 324 -17.38 -8.25 -1.55
N LEU A 325 -16.90 -7.09 -1.99
CA LEU A 325 -17.73 -5.96 -2.41
C LEU A 325 -17.75 -5.92 -3.93
N VAL A 326 -18.87 -6.28 -4.56
CA VAL A 326 -18.99 -6.35 -6.02
C VAL A 326 -19.79 -5.17 -6.56
N ALA A 327 -19.18 -4.36 -7.43
CA ALA A 327 -19.85 -3.24 -8.08
C ALA A 327 -20.84 -3.72 -9.16
N CYS A 328 -22.09 -3.27 -9.11
CA CYS A 328 -23.12 -3.56 -10.10
C CYS A 328 -23.59 -2.26 -10.78
N PRO A 329 -23.67 -2.20 -12.13
CA PRO A 329 -23.36 -3.25 -13.12
C PRO A 329 -21.87 -3.35 -13.51
N GLY A 330 -20.98 -2.54 -12.94
CA GLY A 330 -19.64 -2.34 -13.50
C GLY A 330 -18.71 -3.55 -13.42
N SER A 331 -18.82 -4.36 -12.38
CA SER A 331 -17.94 -5.52 -12.16
C SER A 331 -18.30 -6.69 -13.07
N ALA A 332 -17.27 -7.38 -13.56
CA ALA A 332 -17.42 -8.67 -14.26
C ALA A 332 -18.09 -9.75 -13.38
N TYR A 333 -18.08 -9.57 -12.06
CA TYR A 333 -18.68 -10.48 -11.08
C TYR A 333 -20.12 -10.09 -10.69
N CYS A 334 -20.70 -9.03 -11.27
CA CYS A 334 -22.08 -8.68 -11.00
C CYS A 334 -23.04 -9.67 -11.68
N THR A 335 -23.67 -10.54 -10.89
CA THR A 335 -24.68 -11.50 -11.39
C THR A 335 -26.12 -11.03 -11.19
N VAL A 336 -26.32 -9.87 -10.56
CA VAL A 336 -27.65 -9.34 -10.23
C VAL A 336 -28.27 -8.72 -11.49
N LYS A 337 -29.56 -8.99 -11.73
CA LYS A 337 -30.31 -8.34 -12.81
C LYS A 337 -30.80 -6.96 -12.37
N ALA A 338 -30.92 -6.02 -13.30
CA ALA A 338 -31.35 -4.65 -13.02
C ALA A 338 -32.69 -4.55 -12.26
N GLU A 339 -33.62 -5.47 -12.53
CA GLU A 339 -34.92 -5.58 -11.84
C GLU A 339 -34.81 -5.88 -10.33
N ASP A 340 -33.74 -6.55 -9.91
CA ASP A 340 -33.47 -6.90 -8.51
C ASP A 340 -32.63 -5.84 -7.77
N TYR A 341 -32.12 -4.82 -8.46
CA TYR A 341 -31.22 -3.82 -7.86
C TYR A 341 -31.80 -3.13 -6.62
N PRO A 342 -33.07 -2.68 -6.62
CA PRO A 342 -33.65 -2.03 -5.43
C PRO A 342 -33.67 -2.90 -4.17
N ARG A 343 -33.53 -4.22 -4.31
CA ARG A 343 -33.57 -5.20 -3.22
C ARG A 343 -32.20 -5.74 -2.85
N LEU A 344 -31.33 -5.96 -3.84
CA LEU A 344 -30.07 -6.68 -3.67
C LEU A 344 -28.82 -5.82 -3.75
N VAL A 345 -28.89 -4.65 -4.39
CA VAL A 345 -27.73 -3.79 -4.64
C VAL A 345 -27.79 -2.59 -3.72
N TYR A 346 -26.82 -2.47 -2.83
CA TYR A 346 -26.71 -1.33 -1.94
C TYR A 346 -26.40 -0.06 -2.73
N THR A 347 -27.22 0.98 -2.54
CA THR A 347 -26.97 2.32 -3.08
C THR A 347 -27.02 3.30 -1.92
N ALA A 348 -25.91 4.00 -1.66
CA ALA A 348 -25.85 4.95 -0.57
C ALA A 348 -26.75 6.15 -0.83
N SER A 349 -27.48 6.55 0.20
CA SER A 349 -28.20 7.81 0.25
C SER A 349 -27.31 8.92 0.84
N LEU A 350 -27.67 10.19 0.64
CA LEU A 350 -27.00 11.32 1.30
C LEU A 350 -26.97 11.16 2.83
N LYS A 351 -28.02 10.56 3.41
CA LYS A 351 -28.09 10.27 4.84
C LYS A 351 -27.06 9.22 5.25
N ASP A 352 -26.86 8.18 4.44
CA ASP A 352 -25.86 7.14 4.73
C ASP A 352 -24.45 7.69 4.64
N VAL A 353 -24.17 8.55 3.66
CA VAL A 353 -22.87 9.22 3.53
C VAL A 353 -22.57 10.05 4.77
N GLU A 354 -23.52 10.89 5.21
CA GLU A 354 -23.32 11.76 6.37
C GLU A 354 -23.17 10.97 7.68
N GLN A 355 -24.00 9.93 7.85
CA GLN A 355 -23.91 9.07 9.03
C GLN A 355 -22.60 8.26 9.06
N THR A 356 -22.11 7.82 7.90
CA THR A 356 -20.80 7.14 7.80
C THR A 356 -19.66 8.09 8.12
N ARG A 357 -19.72 9.33 7.63
CA ARG A 357 -18.74 10.38 7.97
C ARG A 357 -18.66 10.59 9.49
N HIS A 358 -19.80 10.71 10.17
CA HIS A 358 -19.83 10.82 11.63
C HIS A 358 -19.26 9.59 12.33
N HIS A 359 -19.53 8.38 11.83
CA HIS A 359 -18.96 7.16 12.38
C HIS A 359 -17.43 7.11 12.25
N ILE A 360 -16.90 7.48 11.09
CA ILE A 360 -15.45 7.56 10.87
C ILE A 360 -14.84 8.65 11.76
N ASP A 361 -15.45 9.83 11.82
CA ASP A 361 -14.97 10.93 12.67
C ASP A 361 -14.90 10.52 14.14
N ASP A 362 -15.90 9.79 14.64
CA ASP A 362 -15.92 9.24 16.00
C ASP A 362 -14.79 8.24 16.23
N ILE A 363 -14.57 7.29 15.30
CA ILE A 363 -13.42 6.38 15.36
C ILE A 363 -12.12 7.17 15.40
N MET A 364 -11.96 8.18 14.54
CA MET A 364 -10.73 8.96 14.44
C MET A 364 -10.49 9.86 15.65
N GLN A 365 -11.53 10.30 16.36
CA GLN A 365 -11.41 10.99 17.65
C GLN A 365 -10.96 10.05 18.78
N HIS A 366 -11.40 8.80 18.75
CA HIS A 366 -11.03 7.77 19.73
C HIS A 366 -9.73 7.05 19.41
N VAL A 367 -9.25 7.12 18.17
CA VAL A 367 -7.86 6.84 17.84
C VAL A 367 -7.05 7.90 18.57
N HIS A 368 -6.55 7.53 19.74
CA HIS A 368 -5.60 8.35 20.47
C HIS A 368 -4.42 8.54 19.52
N VAL A 369 -4.32 9.70 18.85
CA VAL A 369 -3.13 10.16 18.14
C VAL A 369 -2.29 10.82 19.22
N PRO A 370 -1.64 10.07 20.12
CA PRO A 370 -1.26 10.64 21.41
C PRO A 370 -0.13 11.66 21.21
N ASN A 371 0.45 11.69 20.01
CA ASN A 371 1.76 12.19 19.73
C ASN A 371 1.87 12.30 18.20
N ILE A 372 1.33 13.35 17.59
CA ILE A 372 1.73 13.70 16.22
C ILE A 372 3.22 14.00 16.32
N LYS A 373 4.03 13.05 15.86
CA LYS A 373 5.48 13.18 15.87
C LYS A 373 5.86 13.91 14.61
N ARG A 374 6.47 15.08 14.76
CA ARG A 374 7.14 15.73 13.64
C ARG A 374 8.64 15.51 13.82
N ARG A 375 9.27 14.94 12.80
CA ARG A 375 10.72 14.89 12.75
C ARG A 375 11.27 16.31 12.62
N VAL A 376 12.25 16.65 13.45
CA VAL A 376 12.97 17.92 13.37
C VAL A 376 14.43 17.66 13.05
N PRO A 377 15.14 18.60 12.41
CA PRO A 377 16.58 18.50 12.27
C PRO A 377 17.22 18.22 13.66
N PRO A 378 18.07 17.19 13.79
CA PRO A 378 18.70 16.84 15.06
C PRO A 378 19.67 17.94 15.50
N PHE A 379 19.83 18.15 16.81
CA PHE A 379 20.85 19.06 17.34
C PHE A 379 22.23 18.37 17.35
N GLU A 380 22.26 17.07 17.61
CA GLU A 380 23.47 16.24 17.55
C GLU A 380 23.23 14.97 16.72
N PRO A 381 24.26 14.44 16.03
CA PRO A 381 24.12 13.23 15.22
C PRO A 381 23.59 12.00 15.98
N LEU A 382 23.78 11.94 17.31
CA LEU A 382 23.31 10.83 18.13
C LEU A 382 21.78 10.82 18.26
N GLU A 383 21.13 11.99 18.34
CA GLU A 383 19.66 12.10 18.39
C GLU A 383 19.03 11.57 17.10
N GLU A 384 19.68 11.85 15.97
CA GLU A 384 19.30 11.31 14.66
C GLU A 384 19.44 9.79 14.67
N PHE A 385 20.59 9.27 15.08
CA PHE A 385 20.88 7.84 15.10
C PHE A 385 19.94 7.06 16.04
N ALA A 386 19.62 7.63 17.20
CA ALA A 386 18.72 7.02 18.18
C ALA A 386 17.24 7.18 17.81
N MET A 387 16.92 7.89 16.72
CA MET A 387 15.54 8.22 16.34
C MET A 387 14.80 9.00 17.45
N GLU A 388 15.53 9.89 18.13
CA GLU A 388 15.06 10.71 19.24
C GLU A 388 14.72 12.15 18.82
N ASN A 389 14.99 12.52 17.56
CA ASN A 389 14.73 13.85 17.00
C ASN A 389 13.27 14.09 16.57
N TYR A 390 12.33 13.61 17.38
CA TYR A 390 10.90 13.85 17.17
C TYR A 390 10.38 14.84 18.21
N ILE A 391 9.70 15.89 17.73
CA ILE A 391 8.87 16.71 18.60
C ILE A 391 7.45 16.17 18.62
N PHE A 392 6.88 16.12 19.81
CA PHE A 392 5.47 15.82 20.02
C PHE A 392 4.66 17.10 19.80
N ILE A 393 3.78 17.10 18.81
CA ILE A 393 2.80 18.16 18.63
C ILE A 393 1.58 17.77 19.48
N ASN A 394 1.48 18.36 20.68
CA ASN A 394 0.26 18.28 21.49
C ASN A 394 -0.83 19.16 20.86
N THR A 395 -1.74 18.56 20.11
CA THR A 395 -2.97 19.24 19.69
C THR A 395 -4.08 18.99 20.72
N THR A 396 -4.19 19.86 21.73
CA THR A 396 -5.46 20.03 22.45
C THR A 396 -6.39 20.85 21.57
N PHE A 397 -7.43 20.25 21.00
CA PHE A 397 -8.51 21.00 20.35
C PHE A 397 -9.65 21.25 21.34
N THR A 398 -9.82 22.52 21.72
CA THR A 398 -11.12 23.04 22.14
C THR A 398 -11.89 23.38 20.87
N TYR A 399 -12.96 22.63 20.58
CA TYR A 399 -13.96 23.06 19.60
C TYR A 399 -14.57 24.38 20.10
N ARG A 400 -14.26 25.50 19.44
CA ARG A 400 -15.15 26.65 19.49
C ARG A 400 -16.25 26.39 18.49
N GLU A 401 -17.46 26.14 18.99
CA GLU A 401 -18.68 26.31 18.21
C GLU A 401 -18.66 27.71 17.61
N ILE A 402 -18.62 27.80 16.29
CA ILE A 402 -18.99 29.03 15.59
C ILE A 402 -20.51 29.04 15.57
N THR A 403 -21.11 29.69 16.57
CA THR A 403 -22.51 30.08 16.52
C THR A 403 -22.66 31.37 15.73
N SER A 404 -23.55 31.30 14.73
CA SER A 404 -24.12 32.34 13.83
C SER A 404 -23.17 33.22 13.03
#